data_AF-A0A9C5ZEI2-F1
#
_entry.id   AF-A0A9C5ZEI2-F1
#
_cell.length_a   1.000
_cell.length_b   1.000
_cell.length_c   1.000
_cell.angle_alpha   90.00
_cell.angle_beta   90.00
_cell.angle_gamma   90.00
#
_symmetry.space_group_name_H-M   'P 1'
#
loop_
_entity.id
_entity.type
_entity.pdbx_description
1 polymer ?
#
loop_
_entity_poly.entity_id
_entity_poly.type
_entity_poly.pdbx_seq_one_letter_code
_entity_poly.pdbx_strand_id
1 'polypeptide(L)'
;MAEGTTGTTQDQGRGHEDYYLIADQDQNNANKESAKRYSRCSSAGSIHTPNSSPHHTDDDDDSGDNSIGRAGATVTTALSYKERRREAHTQAEQKRRDAIKKGYDNLQELVPNCQQNDTSGYKLSKQLILQKSIDYIGYLNQQKKKQEEEFASLQKEVIALRIIQNSYEHMLQHQKANPGPEEARLTDDAKFQVFQALMDEMFITFQHIPMDNFKQLIAGVIPWLEEHCKPHILRNILSYTLQQMQASQNRKQKSPQETSDMDEQAALTFS
;
A
#
# COMPACT_ATOMS: atom_id res chain seq x y z
N MET A 1 51.58 -34.93 -20.44
CA MET A 1 50.38 -35.34 -21.20
C MET A 1 49.46 -36.00 -20.17
N ALA A 2 48.60 -35.31 -19.40
CA ALA A 2 47.58 -34.29 -19.73
C ALA A 2 46.65 -34.84 -20.82
N GLU A 3 45.32 -34.96 -20.70
CA GLU A 3 44.26 -34.45 -19.79
C GLU A 3 43.07 -35.47 -19.83
N GLY A 4 42.13 -35.44 -18.89
CA GLY A 4 40.80 -34.92 -19.25
C GLY A 4 39.75 -35.19 -18.18
N THR A 5 39.37 -34.11 -17.50
CA THR A 5 38.34 -33.96 -16.48
C THR A 5 37.01 -33.58 -17.15
N THR A 6 35.86 -34.07 -16.67
CA THR A 6 34.58 -33.37 -16.88
C THR A 6 33.85 -33.25 -15.54
N GLY A 7 33.74 -32.00 -15.07
CA GLY A 7 33.05 -31.62 -13.85
C GLY A 7 31.61 -31.20 -14.15
N THR A 8 30.69 -31.66 -13.30
CA THR A 8 29.30 -31.25 -13.23
C THR A 8 29.21 -29.90 -12.52
N THR A 9 28.84 -28.82 -13.23
CA THR A 9 28.57 -27.51 -12.63
C THR A 9 27.17 -27.50 -12.01
N GLN A 10 27.14 -27.36 -10.70
CA GLN A 10 25.97 -27.08 -9.87
C GLN A 10 25.73 -25.57 -9.89
N ASP A 11 24.72 -25.11 -10.62
CA ASP A 11 24.24 -23.73 -10.59
C ASP A 11 23.18 -23.60 -9.49
N GLN A 12 23.62 -23.22 -8.28
CA GLN A 12 22.76 -22.81 -7.19
C GLN A 12 23.33 -21.51 -6.61
N GLY A 13 22.56 -20.42 -6.68
CA GLY A 13 22.83 -19.21 -5.92
C GLY A 13 22.78 -17.91 -6.72
N ARG A 14 21.62 -17.54 -7.25
CA ARG A 14 21.39 -16.19 -7.82
C ARG A 14 19.98 -15.62 -7.60
N GLY A 15 19.21 -16.17 -6.66
CA GLY A 15 17.83 -15.71 -6.40
C GLY A 15 17.56 -15.16 -5.01
N HIS A 16 18.53 -15.23 -4.10
CA HIS A 16 18.33 -14.91 -2.68
C HIS A 16 18.77 -13.48 -2.31
N GLU A 17 19.61 -12.83 -3.12
CA GLU A 17 20.14 -11.49 -2.84
C GLU A 17 19.26 -10.34 -3.38
N ASP A 18 18.46 -10.60 -4.42
CA ASP A 18 17.53 -9.60 -4.97
C ASP A 18 16.34 -9.31 -4.01
N TYR A 19 16.12 -10.19 -3.03
CA TYR A 19 15.02 -10.14 -2.06
C TYR A 19 15.16 -9.01 -1.03
N TYR A 20 16.40 -8.61 -0.68
CA TYR A 20 16.65 -7.44 0.19
C TYR A 20 16.75 -6.13 -0.60
N LEU A 21 17.24 -6.19 -1.85
CA LEU A 21 17.39 -5.02 -2.72
C LEU A 21 16.05 -4.37 -3.10
N ILE A 22 15.00 -5.15 -3.36
CA ILE A 22 13.69 -4.58 -3.76
C ILE A 22 13.01 -3.85 -2.59
N ALA A 23 13.13 -4.36 -1.37
CA ALA A 23 12.57 -3.72 -0.18
C ALA A 23 13.33 -2.42 0.19
N ASP A 24 14.66 -2.42 0.07
CA ASP A 24 15.50 -1.25 0.36
C ASP A 24 15.41 -0.17 -0.73
N GLN A 25 15.15 -0.54 -1.98
CA GLN A 25 15.14 0.40 -3.11
C GLN A 25 13.87 1.27 -3.14
N ASP A 26 12.72 0.74 -2.70
CA ASP A 26 11.47 1.51 -2.58
C ASP A 26 11.38 2.34 -1.30
N GLN A 27 11.92 1.85 -0.17
CA GLN A 27 12.04 2.66 1.06
C GLN A 27 13.00 3.83 0.88
N ASN A 28 14.11 3.64 0.16
CA ASN A 28 15.01 4.74 -0.21
C ASN A 28 14.38 5.73 -1.21
N ASN A 29 13.48 5.28 -2.07
CA ASN A 29 12.79 6.16 -3.02
C ASN A 29 11.72 7.01 -2.34
N ALA A 30 10.94 6.43 -1.42
CA ALA A 30 9.97 7.16 -0.58
C ALA A 30 10.65 8.15 0.38
N ASN A 31 11.82 7.81 0.95
CA ASN A 31 12.64 8.73 1.73
C ASN A 31 13.30 9.82 0.87
N LYS A 32 13.68 9.53 -0.39
CA LYS A 32 14.22 10.54 -1.33
C LYS A 32 13.15 11.53 -1.78
N GLU A 33 11.91 11.11 -1.93
CA GLU A 33 10.83 11.99 -2.41
C GLU A 33 10.30 12.90 -1.29
N SER A 34 10.24 12.38 -0.06
CA SER A 34 10.02 13.20 1.14
C SER A 34 11.21 14.13 1.42
N ALA A 35 12.45 13.70 1.19
CA ALA A 35 13.66 14.54 1.31
C ALA A 35 13.73 15.71 0.33
N LYS A 36 13.11 15.59 -0.86
CA LYS A 36 13.15 16.62 -1.91
C LYS A 36 12.09 17.71 -1.73
N ARG A 37 11.10 17.54 -0.84
CA ARG A 37 10.04 18.56 -0.61
C ARG A 37 10.26 19.48 0.57
N TYR A 38 11.39 19.37 1.26
CA TYR A 38 11.86 20.38 2.22
C TYR A 38 13.20 20.97 1.76
N SER A 39 13.18 21.75 0.68
CA SER A 39 14.27 22.72 0.46
C SER A 39 14.09 23.90 1.43
N ARG A 40 14.33 23.64 2.72
CA ARG A 40 14.55 24.65 3.75
C ARG A 40 15.99 25.11 3.61
N CYS A 41 16.17 26.38 3.31
CA CYS A 41 17.43 27.08 3.46
C CYS A 41 18.01 26.83 4.87
N SER A 42 19.13 26.10 4.93
CA SER A 42 19.94 25.95 6.13
C SER A 42 21.32 26.53 5.85
N SER A 43 21.48 27.83 6.07
CA SER A 43 22.79 28.45 6.27
C SER A 43 23.09 28.42 7.77
N ALA A 44 23.84 27.42 8.21
CA ALA A 44 24.36 27.37 9.56
C ALA A 44 25.57 28.31 9.68
N GLY A 45 25.47 29.26 10.60
CA GLY A 45 26.55 29.67 11.49
C GLY A 45 27.74 30.39 10.88
N SER A 46 27.67 31.72 10.79
CA SER A 46 28.87 32.53 10.87
C SER A 46 28.59 33.91 11.48
N ILE A 47 29.12 34.07 12.70
CA ILE A 47 29.77 35.27 13.24
C ILE A 47 28.87 36.47 13.63
N HIS A 48 29.10 36.92 14.85
CA HIS A 48 28.69 38.20 15.42
C HIS A 48 28.59 39.31 14.35
N THR A 49 27.43 39.96 14.24
CA THR A 49 27.34 41.33 13.72
C THR A 49 26.07 41.94 14.33
N PRO A 50 26.15 43.12 14.97
CA PRO A 50 24.97 43.73 15.55
C PRO A 50 24.13 44.34 14.44
N ASN A 51 22.82 44.10 14.52
CA ASN A 51 21.76 45.03 14.16
C ASN A 51 21.99 45.87 12.89
N SER A 52 21.58 45.36 11.73
CA SER A 52 21.31 46.19 10.57
C SER A 52 19.81 46.28 10.38
N SER A 53 19.18 47.28 11.03
CA SER A 53 17.99 47.91 10.46
C SER A 53 18.32 48.30 9.02
N PRO A 54 17.39 48.20 8.05
CA PRO A 54 17.53 48.98 6.83
C PRO A 54 17.33 50.44 7.25
N HIS A 55 18.42 51.08 7.65
CA HIS A 55 18.50 52.51 7.83
C HIS A 55 18.44 53.08 6.42
N HIS A 56 17.22 53.29 5.93
CA HIS A 56 17.00 54.16 4.79
C HIS A 56 17.25 55.57 5.34
N THR A 57 18.51 55.99 5.36
CA THR A 57 18.82 57.42 5.39
C THR A 57 18.28 57.97 4.08
N ASP A 58 17.02 58.40 4.10
CA ASP A 58 16.68 59.60 3.38
C ASP A 58 17.55 60.69 4.01
N ASP A 59 18.77 60.85 3.49
CA ASP A 59 19.54 62.06 3.66
C ASP A 59 18.72 63.16 2.96
N ASP A 60 17.80 63.74 3.73
CA ASP A 60 17.33 65.09 3.50
C ASP A 60 18.56 65.99 3.68
N ASP A 61 19.29 66.20 2.60
CA ASP A 61 20.25 67.29 2.49
C ASP A 61 19.43 68.59 2.50
N ASP A 62 19.08 69.03 3.71
CA ASP A 62 18.58 70.35 4.04
C ASP A 62 19.73 71.34 3.86
N SER A 63 20.06 71.62 2.60
CA SER A 63 20.74 72.86 2.24
C SER A 63 19.74 74.01 2.44
N GLY A 64 19.59 74.41 3.70
CA GLY A 64 19.06 75.71 4.08
C GLY A 64 20.00 76.81 3.60
N ASP A 65 19.92 77.16 2.31
CA ASP A 65 20.34 78.48 1.84
C ASP A 65 19.09 79.33 1.60
N ASN A 66 18.83 80.17 2.60
CA ASN A 66 17.94 81.31 2.53
C ASN A 66 18.54 82.39 1.62
N SER A 67 18.65 82.14 0.31
CA SER A 67 18.91 83.20 -0.67
C SER A 67 17.60 83.82 -1.16
N ILE A 68 17.11 84.75 -0.32
CA ILE A 68 16.09 85.76 -0.64
C ILE A 68 16.59 86.54 -1.87
N GLY A 69 16.24 86.10 -3.09
CA GLY A 69 16.63 86.84 -4.30
C GLY A 69 16.27 86.23 -5.66
N ARG A 70 15.97 84.92 -5.78
CA ARG A 70 15.67 84.30 -7.09
C ARG A 70 14.69 83.11 -6.98
N ALA A 71 13.70 83.22 -6.09
CA ALA A 71 12.99 82.07 -5.51
C ALA A 71 11.75 81.55 -6.27
N GLY A 72 11.37 82.09 -7.44
CA GLY A 72 10.10 81.73 -8.10
C GLY A 72 10.12 80.43 -8.92
N ALA A 73 11.22 80.15 -9.62
CA ALA A 73 11.27 79.08 -10.64
C ALA A 73 11.93 77.77 -10.16
N THR A 74 12.88 77.85 -9.21
CA THR A 74 13.59 76.70 -8.64
C THR A 74 12.77 76.01 -7.54
N VAL A 75 12.02 76.78 -6.75
CA VAL A 75 11.09 76.26 -5.75
C VAL A 75 9.96 75.49 -6.41
N THR A 76 9.41 75.97 -7.52
CA THR A 76 8.31 75.29 -8.24
C THR A 76 8.75 73.97 -8.88
N THR A 77 9.98 73.88 -9.41
CA THR A 77 10.54 72.63 -9.94
C THR A 77 10.91 71.62 -8.86
N ALA A 78 11.48 72.07 -7.73
CA ALA A 78 11.77 71.21 -6.57
C ALA A 78 10.48 70.68 -5.91
N LEU A 79 9.44 71.52 -5.79
CA LEU A 79 8.11 71.11 -5.32
C LEU A 79 7.46 70.11 -6.29
N SER A 80 7.58 70.31 -7.61
CA SER A 80 7.09 69.36 -8.63
C SER A 80 7.79 68.00 -8.57
N TYR A 81 9.11 67.98 -8.29
CA TYR A 81 9.85 66.73 -8.10
C TYR A 81 9.44 65.99 -6.82
N LYS A 82 9.30 66.72 -5.69
CA LYS A 82 8.79 66.16 -4.43
C LYS A 82 7.38 65.60 -4.61
N GLU A 83 6.52 66.28 -5.38
CA GLU A 83 5.17 65.82 -5.68
C GLU A 83 5.18 64.56 -6.56
N ARG A 84 5.98 64.52 -7.62
CA ARG A 84 6.15 63.32 -8.46
C ARG A 84 6.61 62.11 -7.65
N ARG A 85 7.52 62.30 -6.69
CA ARG A 85 7.97 61.22 -5.79
C ARG A 85 6.84 60.72 -4.89
N ARG A 86 6.04 61.64 -4.33
CA ARG A 86 4.86 61.31 -3.52
C ARG A 86 3.82 60.54 -4.33
N GLU A 87 3.55 60.95 -5.57
CA GLU A 87 2.63 60.25 -6.48
C GLU A 87 3.12 58.84 -6.80
N ALA A 88 4.40 58.67 -7.15
CA ALA A 88 4.98 57.37 -7.44
C ALA A 88 4.91 56.43 -6.22
N HIS A 89 5.21 56.94 -5.02
CA HIS A 89 5.08 56.19 -3.78
C HIS A 89 3.63 55.76 -3.51
N THR A 90 2.67 56.66 -3.73
CA THR A 90 1.23 56.39 -3.58
C THR A 90 0.76 55.32 -4.57
N GLN A 91 1.19 55.40 -5.83
CA GLN A 91 0.87 54.40 -6.86
C GLN A 91 1.45 53.03 -6.51
N ALA A 92 2.70 52.97 -6.03
CA ALA A 92 3.34 51.72 -5.62
C ALA A 92 2.59 51.06 -4.43
N GLU A 93 2.21 51.84 -3.43
CA GLU A 93 1.44 51.33 -2.28
C GLU A 93 0.03 50.90 -2.69
N GLN A 94 -0.63 51.62 -3.60
CA GLN A 94 -1.93 51.19 -4.14
C GLN A 94 -1.82 49.84 -4.86
N LYS A 95 -0.81 49.67 -5.73
CA LYS A 95 -0.54 48.40 -6.40
C LYS A 95 -0.30 47.26 -5.40
N ARG A 96 0.44 47.52 -4.32
CA ARG A 96 0.65 46.55 -3.23
C ARG A 96 -0.68 46.20 -2.54
N ARG A 97 -1.52 47.19 -2.24
CA ARG A 97 -2.84 46.96 -1.63
C ARG A 97 -3.77 46.16 -2.52
N ASP A 98 -3.77 46.43 -3.82
CA ASP A 98 -4.59 45.72 -4.80
C ASP A 98 -4.14 44.26 -4.95
N ALA A 99 -2.82 44.01 -4.93
CA ALA A 99 -2.27 42.65 -4.92
C ALA A 99 -2.67 41.87 -3.66
N ILE A 100 -2.63 42.50 -2.48
CA ILE A 100 -3.08 41.89 -1.22
C ILE A 100 -4.58 41.61 -1.28
N LYS A 101 -5.39 42.56 -1.77
CA LYS A 101 -6.84 42.39 -1.94
C LYS A 101 -7.15 41.18 -2.82
N LYS A 102 -6.49 41.08 -3.97
CA LYS A 102 -6.61 39.90 -4.86
C LYS A 102 -6.22 38.60 -4.16
N GLY A 103 -5.19 38.63 -3.30
CA GLY A 103 -4.81 37.47 -2.48
C GLY A 103 -5.92 37.01 -1.54
N TYR A 104 -6.66 37.94 -0.91
CA TYR A 104 -7.82 37.61 -0.09
C TYR A 104 -8.98 37.04 -0.91
N ASP A 105 -9.24 37.62 -2.09
CA ASP A 105 -10.31 37.15 -2.98
C ASP A 105 -10.03 35.70 -3.42
N ASN A 106 -8.80 35.38 -3.84
CA ASN A 106 -8.38 34.01 -4.17
C ASN A 106 -8.48 33.05 -2.97
N LEU A 107 -8.12 33.51 -1.77
CA LEU A 107 -8.17 32.69 -0.57
C LEU A 107 -9.61 32.35 -0.19
N GLN A 108 -10.54 33.27 -0.41
CA GLN A 108 -11.98 33.05 -0.22
C GLN A 108 -12.51 31.97 -1.16
N GLU A 109 -12.01 31.94 -2.41
CA GLU A 109 -12.35 30.92 -3.40
C GLU A 109 -11.75 29.53 -3.06
N LEU A 110 -10.54 29.45 -2.50
CA LEU A 110 -9.92 28.15 -2.20
C LEU A 110 -10.43 27.49 -0.91
N VAL A 111 -10.96 28.28 0.02
CA VAL A 111 -11.38 27.80 1.35
C VAL A 111 -12.90 27.56 1.34
N PRO A 112 -13.39 26.30 1.42
CA PRO A 112 -14.81 25.98 1.29
C PRO A 112 -15.71 26.74 2.28
N ASN A 113 -15.22 26.90 3.51
CA ASN A 113 -15.95 27.60 4.58
C ASN A 113 -16.00 29.12 4.40
N CYS A 114 -15.31 29.68 3.40
CA CYS A 114 -15.33 31.08 3.03
C CYS A 114 -16.28 31.37 1.84
N GLN A 115 -16.57 30.37 0.99
CA GLN A 115 -17.45 30.50 -0.17
C GLN A 115 -18.93 30.61 0.19
N GLN A 116 -19.37 30.00 1.31
CA GLN A 116 -20.81 29.89 1.63
C GLN A 116 -21.52 31.22 1.96
N ASN A 117 -20.80 32.34 2.12
CA ASN A 117 -21.40 33.64 2.46
C ASN A 117 -21.72 34.53 1.25
N ASP A 118 -21.39 34.11 0.03
CA ASP A 118 -21.71 34.93 -1.16
C ASP A 118 -23.23 35.08 -1.40
N THR A 119 -24.05 34.21 -0.79
CA THR A 119 -25.53 34.26 -0.85
C THR A 119 -26.15 35.35 0.05
N SER A 120 -25.43 35.86 1.04
CA SER A 120 -25.95 36.83 2.02
C SER A 120 -25.50 38.27 1.77
N GLY A 121 -24.64 38.49 0.76
CA GLY A 121 -24.08 39.81 0.43
C GLY A 121 -23.10 40.36 1.48
N TYR A 122 -22.82 39.61 2.55
CA TYR A 122 -21.94 40.03 3.65
C TYR A 122 -20.51 39.57 3.39
N LYS A 123 -19.60 40.52 3.17
CA LYS A 123 -18.17 40.23 2.97
C LYS A 123 -17.54 39.78 4.28
N LEU A 124 -16.89 38.61 4.27
CA LEU A 124 -16.14 38.09 5.42
C LEU A 124 -15.02 39.04 5.82
N SER A 125 -14.78 39.16 7.14
CA SER A 125 -13.67 39.97 7.64
C SER A 125 -12.32 39.33 7.31
N LYS A 126 -11.29 40.16 7.08
CA LYS A 126 -9.92 39.68 6.79
C LYS A 126 -9.42 38.69 7.84
N GLN A 127 -9.66 39.01 9.12
CA GLN A 127 -9.28 38.13 10.24
C GLN A 127 -9.96 36.76 10.13
N LEU A 128 -11.26 36.73 9.81
CA LEU A 128 -12.01 35.49 9.72
C LEU A 128 -11.58 34.64 8.51
N ILE A 129 -11.27 35.28 7.37
CA ILE A 129 -10.73 34.59 6.20
C ILE A 129 -9.40 33.91 6.56
N LEU A 130 -8.49 34.62 7.23
CA LEU A 130 -7.20 34.06 7.65
C LEU A 130 -7.39 32.89 8.62
N GLN A 131 -8.27 33.03 9.62
CA GLN A 131 -8.53 31.95 10.58
C GLN A 131 -9.07 30.69 9.88
N LYS A 132 -10.11 30.83 9.06
CA LYS A 132 -10.68 29.70 8.30
C LYS A 132 -9.65 29.04 7.38
N SER A 133 -8.70 29.83 6.85
CA SER A 133 -7.62 29.33 6.00
C SER A 133 -6.62 28.50 6.80
N ILE A 134 -6.24 28.94 8.00
CA ILE A 134 -5.36 28.18 8.91
C ILE A 134 -6.01 26.84 9.27
N ASP A 135 -7.29 26.87 9.64
CA ASP A 135 -8.05 25.67 9.99
C ASP A 135 -8.11 24.70 8.80
N TYR A 136 -8.34 25.22 7.59
CA TYR A 136 -8.40 24.41 6.38
C TYR A 136 -7.04 23.80 6.00
N ILE A 137 -5.93 24.54 6.16
CA ILE A 137 -4.58 23.98 5.99
C ILE A 137 -4.35 22.85 7.00
N GLY A 138 -4.76 23.03 8.26
CA GLY A 138 -4.69 21.99 9.28
C GLY A 138 -5.46 20.73 8.87
N TYR A 139 -6.68 20.91 8.39
CA TYR A 139 -7.51 19.82 7.86
C TYR A 139 -6.88 19.11 6.66
N LEU A 140 -6.36 19.85 5.68
CA LEU A 140 -5.68 19.28 4.51
C LEU A 140 -4.43 18.49 4.91
N ASN A 141 -3.65 18.97 5.87
CA ASN A 141 -2.48 18.25 6.39
C ASN A 141 -2.89 16.95 7.08
N GLN A 142 -3.98 16.97 7.86
CA GLN A 142 -4.50 15.76 8.50
C GLN A 142 -5.01 14.75 7.47
N GLN A 143 -5.75 15.20 6.44
CA GLN A 143 -6.20 14.34 5.36
C GLN A 143 -5.03 13.74 4.57
N LYS A 144 -4.04 14.56 4.23
CA LYS A 144 -2.82 14.09 3.56
C LYS A 144 -2.12 13.01 4.38
N LYS A 145 -1.93 13.24 5.68
CA LYS A 145 -1.32 12.26 6.58
C LYS A 145 -2.11 10.94 6.61
N LYS A 146 -3.44 11.03 6.69
CA LYS A 146 -4.32 9.85 6.66
C LYS A 146 -4.17 9.06 5.36
N GLN A 147 -4.14 9.74 4.21
CA GLN A 147 -3.93 9.10 2.90
C GLN A 147 -2.55 8.44 2.79
N GLU A 148 -1.50 9.07 3.33
CA GLU A 148 -0.15 8.51 3.37
C GLU A 148 -0.09 7.23 4.22
N GLU A 149 -0.78 7.21 5.37
CA GLU A 149 -0.89 6.02 6.23
C GLU A 149 -1.66 4.88 5.56
N GLU A 150 -2.79 5.17 4.91
CA GLU A 150 -3.58 4.19 4.15
C GLU A 150 -2.77 3.62 2.97
N PHE A 151 -2.08 4.49 2.22
CA PHE A 151 -1.20 4.07 1.13
C PHE A 151 -0.10 3.14 1.61
N ALA A 152 0.59 3.50 2.71
CA ALA A 152 1.64 2.66 3.29
C ALA A 152 1.09 1.31 3.77
N SER A 153 -0.13 1.27 4.31
CA SER A 153 -0.80 0.03 4.71
C SER A 153 -1.09 -0.87 3.51
N LEU A 154 -1.70 -0.31 2.45
CA LEU A 154 -2.01 -1.05 1.23
C LEU A 154 -0.74 -1.57 0.55
N GLN A 155 0.33 -0.79 0.55
CA GLN A 155 1.62 -1.24 0.00
C GLN A 155 2.17 -2.47 0.74
N LYS A 156 2.08 -2.49 2.08
CA LYS A 156 2.48 -3.65 2.89
C LYS A 156 1.64 -4.89 2.55
N GLU A 157 0.34 -4.73 2.35
CA GLU A 157 -0.55 -5.82 1.98
C GLU A 157 -0.20 -6.39 0.60
N VAL A 158 0.04 -5.53 -0.39
CA VAL A 158 0.48 -5.95 -1.73
C VAL A 158 1.78 -6.75 -1.66
N ILE A 159 2.76 -6.30 -0.87
CA ILE A 159 4.02 -7.01 -0.69
C ILE A 159 3.79 -8.38 -0.05
N ALA A 160 2.97 -8.45 1.01
CA ALA A 160 2.64 -9.72 1.67
C ALA A 160 1.96 -10.71 0.71
N LEU A 161 0.97 -10.24 -0.07
CA LEU A 161 0.30 -11.06 -1.09
C LEU A 161 1.27 -11.54 -2.16
N ARG A 162 2.21 -10.69 -2.60
CA ARG A 162 3.24 -11.07 -3.57
C ARG A 162 4.17 -12.15 -3.03
N ILE A 163 4.56 -12.07 -1.76
CA ILE A 163 5.36 -13.10 -1.08
C ILE A 163 4.59 -14.43 -1.05
N ILE A 164 3.32 -14.40 -0.67
CA ILE A 164 2.46 -15.59 -0.62
C ILE A 164 2.33 -16.21 -2.02
N GLN A 165 2.03 -15.40 -3.04
CA GLN A 165 1.93 -15.86 -4.42
C GLN A 165 3.22 -16.55 -4.88
N ASN A 166 4.37 -15.92 -4.65
CA ASN A 166 5.66 -16.47 -5.04
C ASN A 166 5.96 -17.78 -4.31
N SER A 167 5.57 -17.90 -3.04
CA SER A 167 5.71 -19.13 -2.26
C SER A 167 4.92 -20.29 -2.89
N TYR A 168 3.68 -20.02 -3.31
CA TYR A 168 2.86 -21.01 -4.02
C TYR A 168 3.43 -21.39 -5.39
N GLU A 169 3.88 -20.41 -6.17
CA GLU A 169 4.52 -20.65 -7.47
C GLU A 169 5.76 -21.54 -7.31
N HIS A 170 6.60 -21.27 -6.30
CA HIS A 170 7.77 -22.10 -6.01
C HIS A 170 7.39 -23.53 -5.59
N MET A 171 6.38 -23.70 -4.73
CA MET A 171 5.90 -25.02 -4.32
C MET A 171 5.36 -25.83 -5.51
N LEU A 172 4.62 -25.18 -6.40
CA LEU A 172 4.11 -25.79 -7.64
C LEU A 172 5.26 -26.20 -8.56
N GLN A 173 6.29 -25.35 -8.71
CA GLN A 173 7.44 -25.66 -9.54
C GLN A 173 8.21 -26.88 -9.00
N HIS A 174 8.40 -26.94 -7.68
CA HIS A 174 9.07 -28.07 -7.02
C HIS A 174 8.27 -29.39 -7.15
N GLN A 175 6.94 -29.31 -7.10
CA GLN A 175 6.06 -30.46 -7.31
C GLN A 175 6.08 -30.95 -8.77
N LYS A 176 6.21 -30.04 -9.74
CA LYS A 176 6.41 -30.38 -11.17
C LYS A 176 7.80 -30.91 -11.47
N ALA A 177 8.83 -30.43 -10.80
CA ALA A 177 10.22 -30.85 -10.99
C ALA A 177 10.53 -32.21 -10.37
N ASN A 178 9.77 -32.63 -9.35
CA ASN A 178 9.84 -33.96 -8.78
C ASN A 178 8.49 -34.68 -8.92
N PRO A 179 8.05 -35.01 -10.15
CA PRO A 179 6.94 -35.91 -10.33
C PRO A 179 7.45 -37.26 -9.84
N GLY A 180 7.00 -37.70 -8.66
CA GLY A 180 7.23 -39.09 -8.24
C GLY A 180 6.86 -40.05 -9.39
N PRO A 181 7.42 -41.27 -9.41
CA PRO A 181 7.25 -42.20 -10.53
C PRO A 181 5.78 -42.29 -10.94
N GLU A 182 5.52 -42.16 -12.24
CA GLU A 182 4.20 -42.03 -12.86
C GLU A 182 3.23 -43.16 -12.47
N GLU A 183 3.80 -44.32 -12.10
CA GLU A 183 3.13 -45.52 -11.57
C GLU A 183 2.51 -45.34 -10.17
N ALA A 184 2.85 -44.27 -9.43
CA ALA A 184 2.24 -43.93 -8.13
C ALA A 184 1.07 -42.94 -8.25
N ARG A 185 0.67 -42.53 -9.46
CA ARG A 185 -0.45 -41.61 -9.65
C ARG A 185 -1.78 -42.34 -9.46
N LEU A 186 -2.47 -41.99 -8.39
CA LEU A 186 -3.85 -42.40 -8.15
C LEU A 186 -4.73 -42.03 -9.35
N THR A 187 -5.68 -42.92 -9.71
CA THR A 187 -6.73 -42.58 -10.67
C THR A 187 -7.55 -41.39 -10.17
N ASP A 188 -8.15 -40.61 -11.06
CA ASP A 188 -8.96 -39.46 -10.65
C ASP A 188 -10.14 -39.87 -9.76
N ASP A 189 -10.71 -41.06 -10.00
CA ASP A 189 -11.72 -41.67 -9.12
C ASP A 189 -11.17 -41.95 -7.71
N ALA A 190 -9.92 -42.42 -7.59
CA ALA A 190 -9.28 -42.64 -6.30
C ALA A 190 -8.95 -41.33 -5.60
N LYS A 191 -8.53 -40.29 -6.34
CA LYS A 191 -8.34 -38.95 -5.77
C LYS A 191 -9.66 -38.38 -5.25
N PHE A 192 -10.74 -38.52 -6.03
CA PHE A 192 -12.06 -38.03 -5.64
C PHE A 192 -12.56 -38.75 -4.39
N GLN A 193 -12.43 -40.08 -4.33
CA GLN A 193 -12.84 -40.86 -3.15
C GLN A 193 -12.02 -40.53 -1.91
N VAL A 194 -10.71 -40.37 -2.05
CA VAL A 194 -9.86 -39.93 -0.94
C VAL A 194 -10.23 -38.53 -0.48
N PHE A 195 -10.48 -37.61 -1.42
CA PHE A 195 -10.92 -36.25 -1.09
C PHE A 195 -12.28 -36.25 -0.38
N GLN A 196 -13.23 -37.03 -0.88
CA GLN A 196 -14.55 -37.16 -0.26
C GLN A 196 -14.43 -37.72 1.16
N ALA A 197 -13.72 -38.82 1.36
CA ALA A 197 -13.51 -39.41 2.69
C ALA A 197 -12.83 -38.43 3.66
N LEU A 198 -11.87 -37.64 3.16
CA LEU A 198 -11.21 -36.60 3.94
C LEU A 198 -12.18 -35.50 4.35
N MET A 199 -12.96 -34.97 3.40
CA MET A 199 -13.91 -33.90 3.64
C MET A 199 -15.05 -34.34 4.56
N ASP A 200 -15.55 -35.57 4.40
CA ASP A 200 -16.57 -36.14 5.27
C ASP A 200 -16.07 -36.27 6.71
N GLU A 201 -14.85 -36.77 6.91
CA GLU A 201 -14.24 -36.87 8.25
C GLU A 201 -14.01 -35.50 8.90
N MET A 202 -13.52 -34.53 8.13
CA MET A 202 -13.35 -33.15 8.62
C MET A 202 -14.69 -32.50 8.95
N PHE A 203 -15.71 -32.72 8.14
CA PHE A 203 -17.05 -32.17 8.37
C PHE A 203 -17.70 -32.77 9.61
N ILE A 204 -17.64 -34.09 9.78
CA ILE A 204 -18.18 -34.78 10.97
C ILE A 204 -17.51 -34.25 12.23
N THR A 205 -16.18 -34.18 12.25
CA THR A 205 -15.46 -33.73 13.44
C THR A 205 -15.70 -32.23 13.73
N PHE A 206 -15.79 -31.39 12.69
CA PHE A 206 -16.07 -29.97 12.84
C PHE A 206 -17.47 -29.68 13.41
N GLN A 207 -18.48 -30.50 13.09
CA GLN A 207 -19.86 -30.32 13.60
C GLN A 207 -19.97 -30.38 15.13
N HIS A 208 -18.96 -30.92 15.82
CA HIS A 208 -18.94 -30.99 17.28
C HIS A 208 -18.42 -29.71 17.95
N ILE A 209 -17.98 -28.72 17.16
CA ILE A 209 -17.49 -27.44 17.67
C ILE A 209 -18.67 -26.53 18.01
N PRO A 210 -18.75 -25.97 19.24
CA PRO A 210 -19.81 -25.06 19.62
C PRO A 210 -19.73 -23.74 18.82
N MET A 211 -20.85 -23.32 18.24
CA MET A 211 -20.93 -22.14 17.36
C MET A 211 -21.85 -21.03 17.92
N ASP A 212 -22.20 -21.08 19.21
CA ASP A 212 -23.17 -20.15 19.82
C ASP A 212 -22.70 -18.69 19.82
N ASN A 213 -21.37 -18.45 19.80
CA ASN A 213 -20.79 -17.12 19.63
C ASN A 213 -19.34 -17.22 19.13
N PHE A 214 -18.81 -16.11 18.60
CA PHE A 214 -17.47 -16.02 18.02
C PHE A 214 -16.36 -16.46 18.99
N LYS A 215 -16.50 -16.16 20.29
CA LYS A 215 -15.50 -16.54 21.30
C LYS A 215 -15.45 -18.07 21.48
N GLN A 216 -16.60 -18.73 21.54
CA GLN A 216 -16.67 -20.19 21.66
C GLN A 216 -16.20 -20.89 20.38
N LEU A 217 -16.56 -20.36 19.20
CA LEU A 217 -16.08 -20.87 17.92
C LEU A 217 -14.55 -20.86 17.85
N ILE A 218 -13.91 -19.71 18.12
CA ILE A 218 -12.44 -19.60 18.05
C ILE A 218 -11.76 -20.46 19.12
N ALA A 219 -12.35 -20.57 20.31
CA ALA A 219 -11.84 -21.46 21.37
C ALA A 219 -11.93 -22.94 21.00
N GLY A 220 -12.89 -23.35 20.16
CA GLY A 220 -13.06 -24.74 19.72
C GLY A 220 -12.33 -25.10 18.42
N VAL A 221 -12.21 -24.15 17.47
CA VAL A 221 -11.57 -24.38 16.16
C VAL A 221 -10.07 -24.62 16.27
N ILE A 222 -9.36 -23.89 17.16
CA ILE A 222 -7.92 -24.06 17.30
C ILE A 222 -7.56 -25.47 17.82
N PRO A 223 -8.14 -25.95 18.94
CA PRO A 223 -7.90 -27.33 19.40
C PRO A 223 -8.34 -28.38 18.37
N TRP A 224 -9.46 -28.16 17.69
CA TRP A 224 -9.93 -29.08 16.65
C TRP A 224 -8.90 -29.22 15.51
N LEU A 225 -8.33 -28.11 15.04
CA LEU A 225 -7.33 -28.11 13.97
C LEU A 225 -6.05 -28.83 14.41
N GLU A 226 -5.61 -28.58 15.65
CA GLU A 226 -4.45 -29.27 16.23
C GLU A 226 -4.69 -30.76 16.46
N GLU A 227 -5.93 -31.17 16.72
CA GLU A 227 -6.27 -32.55 16.99
C GLU A 227 -6.56 -33.36 15.73
N HIS A 228 -7.29 -32.81 14.75
CA HIS A 228 -7.86 -33.55 13.62
C HIS A 228 -7.16 -33.29 12.27
N CYS A 229 -6.48 -32.14 12.11
CA CYS A 229 -5.83 -31.76 10.84
C CYS A 229 -4.33 -32.08 10.77
N LYS A 230 -3.83 -32.96 11.66
CA LYS A 230 -2.41 -33.37 11.67
C LYS A 230 -2.06 -34.20 10.43
N PRO A 231 -0.87 -34.03 9.83
CA PRO A 231 -0.47 -34.74 8.60
C PRO A 231 -0.60 -36.26 8.68
N HIS A 232 -0.33 -36.86 9.85
CA HIS A 232 -0.46 -38.31 10.03
C HIS A 232 -1.93 -38.77 10.00
N ILE A 233 -2.88 -37.97 10.47
CA ILE A 233 -4.32 -38.32 10.48
C ILE A 233 -4.82 -38.34 9.05
N LEU A 234 -4.51 -37.30 8.30
CA LEU A 234 -4.88 -37.20 6.89
C LEU A 234 -4.26 -38.35 6.07
N ARG A 235 -3.00 -38.73 6.36
CA ARG A 235 -2.36 -39.91 5.75
C ARG A 235 -3.05 -41.22 6.12
N ASN A 236 -3.54 -41.37 7.35
CA ASN A 236 -4.26 -42.56 7.78
C ASN A 236 -5.60 -42.69 7.04
N ILE A 237 -6.37 -41.61 6.93
CA ILE A 237 -7.63 -41.58 6.17
C ILE A 237 -7.39 -41.94 4.71
N LEU A 238 -6.35 -41.36 4.10
CA LEU A 238 -5.94 -41.66 2.73
C LEU A 238 -5.57 -43.14 2.56
N SER A 239 -4.73 -43.67 3.45
CA SER A 239 -4.28 -45.08 3.39
C SER A 239 -5.45 -46.04 3.57
N TYR A 240 -6.34 -45.78 4.52
CA TYR A 240 -7.53 -46.58 4.79
C TYR A 240 -8.48 -46.59 3.59
N THR A 241 -8.74 -45.43 2.99
CA THR A 241 -9.63 -45.30 1.82
C THR A 241 -9.06 -46.05 0.62
N LEU A 242 -7.76 -45.89 0.33
CA LEU A 242 -7.10 -46.61 -0.76
C LEU A 242 -7.12 -48.13 -0.55
N GLN A 243 -6.89 -48.59 0.68
CA GLN A 243 -6.94 -50.02 1.01
C GLN A 243 -8.35 -50.58 0.84
N GLN A 244 -9.40 -49.84 1.23
CA GLN A 244 -10.78 -50.23 0.99
C GLN A 244 -11.15 -50.31 -0.49
N MET A 245 -10.65 -49.37 -1.30
CA MET A 245 -10.85 -49.39 -2.75
C MET A 245 -10.20 -50.62 -3.38
N GLN A 246 -8.95 -50.92 -3.01
CA GLN A 246 -8.23 -52.12 -3.48
C GLN A 246 -8.98 -53.41 -3.10
N ALA A 247 -9.44 -53.53 -1.84
CA ALA A 247 -10.21 -54.69 -1.38
C ALA A 247 -11.54 -54.85 -2.14
N SER A 248 -12.18 -53.73 -2.51
CA SER A 248 -13.43 -53.73 -3.28
C SER A 248 -13.23 -54.11 -4.74
N GLN A 249 -12.09 -53.74 -5.34
CA GLN A 249 -11.73 -54.20 -6.69
C GLN A 249 -11.39 -55.69 -6.71
N ASN A 250 -10.65 -56.20 -5.73
CA ASN A 250 -10.34 -57.62 -5.61
C ASN A 250 -11.59 -58.50 -5.43
N ARG A 251 -12.61 -58.01 -4.72
CA ARG A 251 -13.89 -58.72 -4.57
C ARG A 251 -14.68 -58.81 -5.87
N LYS A 252 -14.64 -57.77 -6.72
CA LYS A 252 -15.34 -57.76 -8.01
C LYS A 252 -14.71 -58.69 -9.05
N GLN A 253 -13.41 -59.01 -8.94
CA GLN A 253 -12.74 -59.95 -9.85
C GLN A 253 -12.97 -61.43 -9.52
N LYS A 254 -13.49 -61.76 -8.32
CA LYS A 254 -13.63 -63.14 -7.84
C LYS A 254 -15.03 -63.76 -8.08
N SER A 255 -15.97 -63.08 -8.73
CA SER A 255 -17.29 -63.63 -9.10
C SER A 255 -17.55 -63.54 -10.61
N PRO A 256 -17.02 -64.49 -11.40
CA PRO A 256 -17.93 -65.27 -12.24
C PRO A 256 -17.41 -66.69 -12.55
N GLN A 257 -17.57 -67.65 -11.64
CA GLN A 257 -17.48 -69.08 -12.01
C GLN A 257 -18.03 -69.99 -10.90
N GLU A 258 -19.35 -70.00 -10.72
CA GLU A 258 -20.05 -71.08 -9.99
C GLU A 258 -21.56 -71.00 -10.28
N THR A 259 -21.95 -71.11 -11.55
CA THR A 259 -23.31 -71.46 -11.99
C THR A 259 -23.25 -72.12 -13.38
N SER A 260 -22.54 -73.25 -13.47
CA SER A 260 -22.60 -74.13 -14.65
C SER A 260 -22.09 -75.51 -14.24
N ASP A 261 -22.81 -76.18 -13.36
CA ASP A 261 -22.69 -77.64 -13.12
C ASP A 261 -23.83 -78.11 -12.22
N MET A 262 -25.09 -77.92 -12.63
CA MET A 262 -26.23 -78.63 -12.02
C MET A 262 -27.44 -78.86 -12.94
N ASP A 263 -27.36 -78.55 -14.25
CA ASP A 263 -28.48 -78.78 -15.20
C ASP A 263 -28.15 -79.81 -16.32
N GLU A 264 -27.05 -80.56 -16.22
CA GLU A 264 -26.72 -81.64 -17.17
C GLU A 264 -26.70 -83.04 -16.52
N GLN A 265 -27.49 -83.26 -15.46
CA GLN A 265 -27.78 -84.61 -14.95
C GLN A 265 -29.28 -84.94 -14.84
N ALA A 266 -30.19 -84.01 -15.16
CA ALA A 266 -31.63 -84.28 -15.21
C ALA A 266 -32.13 -84.75 -16.60
N ALA A 267 -31.28 -84.74 -17.63
CA ALA A 267 -31.67 -85.08 -19.00
C ALA A 267 -31.36 -86.52 -19.45
N LEU A 268 -30.85 -87.39 -18.57
CA LEU A 268 -30.54 -88.80 -18.89
C LEU A 268 -31.31 -89.83 -18.06
N THR A 269 -32.39 -89.44 -17.39
CA THR A 269 -33.29 -90.40 -16.70
C THR A 269 -34.67 -90.53 -17.35
N PHE A 270 -34.85 -90.01 -18.56
CA PHE A 270 -36.06 -90.25 -19.35
C PHE A 270 -35.74 -90.36 -20.85
N SER A 271 -35.14 -91.48 -21.24
CA SER A 271 -35.29 -92.12 -22.57
C SER A 271 -34.80 -93.56 -22.49
#